data_AF-A0A2N1W800-F1
#
_entry.id   AF-A0A2N1W800-F1
#
_cell.length_a   1.000
_cell.length_b   1.000
_cell.length_c   1.000
_cell.angle_alpha   90.00
_cell.angle_beta   90.00
_cell.angle_gamma   90.00
#
_symmetry.space_group_name_H-M   'P 1'
#
loop_
_entity.id
_entity.type
_entity.pdbx_description
1 polymer ?
#
loop_
_entity_poly.entity_id
_entity_poly.type
_entity_poly.pdbx_seq_one_letter_code
_entity_poly.pdbx_strand_id
1 'polypeptide(L)'
;MRLKTAVTAVLAVLTAAAVYAYIPENTEENGFDQRVVTASEDVSVLVEDGVKAIRQEIVSSSYNNERTSELAGRGVKESESGSEEVTSKEVLYFEPKEEIYEAQEMMDEMLLWLEVYKTTAGEDVVIFKKVKEIIKSKKDNIDKLIDALKYQKDNKDAVLELKRKVKKNDKDLKFNLKRLKGEIKLVAGKPLPEPKE
;
A
#
# COMPACT_ATOMS: atom_id res chain seq x y z
N MET A 1 -18.41 -3.17 13.86
CA MET A 1 -17.51 -3.07 15.04
C MET A 1 -16.28 -3.96 14.80
N ARG A 2 -15.38 -3.59 13.87
CA ARG A 2 -14.19 -4.37 13.48
C ARG A 2 -12.98 -3.50 13.07
N LEU A 3 -13.00 -2.19 13.37
CA LEU A 3 -11.88 -1.29 13.07
C LEU A 3 -10.95 -1.01 14.28
N LYS A 4 -11.37 -1.37 15.50
CA LYS A 4 -10.62 -0.99 16.71
C LYS A 4 -9.49 -1.96 17.09
N THR A 5 -9.47 -3.16 16.50
CA THR A 5 -8.48 -4.21 16.82
C THR A 5 -7.23 -4.16 15.94
N ALA A 6 -7.26 -3.58 14.74
CA ALA A 6 -6.08 -3.46 13.89
C ALA A 6 -5.15 -2.32 14.38
N VAL A 7 -5.74 -1.16 14.71
CA VAL A 7 -4.99 0.03 15.17
C VAL A 7 -4.27 -0.20 16.50
N THR A 8 -4.78 -1.09 17.36
CA THR A 8 -4.12 -1.43 18.64
C THR A 8 -2.94 -2.38 18.47
N ALA A 9 -2.86 -3.15 17.38
CA ALA A 9 -1.71 -4.00 17.08
C ALA A 9 -0.53 -3.19 16.52
N VAL A 10 -0.80 -2.20 15.65
CA VAL A 10 0.22 -1.32 15.08
C VAL A 10 0.89 -0.44 16.16
N LEU A 11 0.10 0.06 17.12
CA LEU A 11 0.63 0.89 18.21
C LEU A 11 1.48 0.09 19.21
N ALA A 12 1.19 -1.20 19.42
CA ALA A 12 1.95 -2.06 20.33
C ALA A 12 3.36 -2.37 19.80
N VAL A 13 3.54 -2.43 18.47
CA VAL A 13 4.85 -2.66 17.83
C VAL A 13 5.74 -1.43 17.93
N LEU A 14 5.17 -0.22 17.84
CA LEU A 14 5.94 1.03 17.97
C LEU A 14 6.45 1.28 19.40
N THR A 15 5.73 0.84 20.44
CA THR A 15 6.25 0.92 21.83
C THR A 15 7.33 -0.11 22.14
N ALA A 16 7.46 -1.17 21.33
CA ALA A 16 8.54 -2.14 21.47
C ALA A 16 9.87 -1.67 20.83
N ALA A 17 9.83 -0.63 19.99
CA ALA A 17 11.01 -0.06 19.34
C ALA A 17 12.01 0.60 20.31
N ALA A 18 11.57 0.97 21.52
CA ALA A 18 12.46 1.48 22.56
C ALA A 18 13.06 0.37 23.46
N VAL A 19 12.61 -0.88 23.35
CA VAL A 19 12.99 -1.99 24.26
C VAL A 19 13.74 -3.13 23.56
N TYR A 20 13.63 -3.29 22.23
CA TYR A 20 14.31 -4.39 21.52
C TYR A 20 15.49 -3.91 20.70
N ALA A 21 16.67 -3.82 21.34
CA ALA A 21 17.95 -3.78 20.64
C ALA A 21 18.27 -5.11 19.90
N TYR A 22 17.44 -6.14 20.06
CA TYR A 22 17.64 -7.51 19.57
C TYR A 22 16.43 -8.01 18.79
N ILE A 23 16.70 -8.80 17.75
CA ILE A 23 15.72 -9.49 16.92
C ILE A 23 14.89 -10.42 17.83
N PRO A 24 13.55 -10.30 17.80
CA PRO A 24 12.67 -11.05 18.70
C PRO A 24 12.73 -12.55 18.43
N GLU A 25 12.07 -13.34 19.28
CA GLU A 25 11.96 -14.79 19.06
C GLU A 25 11.11 -15.10 17.81
N ASN A 26 11.40 -16.26 17.20
CA ASN A 26 10.66 -16.78 16.06
C ASN A 26 9.32 -17.36 16.51
N THR A 27 8.35 -16.49 16.76
CA THR A 27 6.94 -16.81 17.03
C THR A 27 6.14 -16.85 15.73
N GLU A 28 4.91 -17.36 15.75
CA GLU A 28 4.01 -17.31 14.57
C GLU A 28 3.80 -15.86 14.07
N GLU A 29 3.66 -14.90 14.98
CA GLU A 29 3.49 -13.48 14.67
C GLU A 29 4.76 -12.83 14.05
N ASN A 30 5.93 -13.34 14.40
CA ASN A 30 7.23 -12.90 13.87
C ASN A 30 7.75 -13.84 12.79
N GLY A 31 6.87 -14.70 12.26
CA GLY A 31 7.18 -15.63 11.19
C GLY A 31 7.19 -14.95 9.83
N PHE A 32 7.94 -15.55 8.90
CA PHE A 32 8.05 -15.04 7.52
C PHE A 32 6.67 -14.94 6.83
N ASP A 33 5.79 -15.91 7.07
CA ASP A 33 4.44 -15.90 6.50
C ASP A 33 3.65 -14.69 6.95
N GLN A 34 3.66 -14.36 8.24
CA GLN A 34 2.90 -13.23 8.76
C GLN A 34 3.52 -11.88 8.38
N ARG A 35 4.83 -11.73 8.58
CA ARG A 35 5.53 -10.44 8.39
C ARG A 35 5.82 -10.10 6.93
N VAL A 36 5.79 -11.07 6.03
CA VAL A 36 6.11 -10.85 4.61
C VAL A 36 4.98 -11.28 3.69
N VAL A 37 4.44 -12.49 3.83
CA VAL A 37 3.43 -13.00 2.89
C VAL A 37 2.09 -12.30 3.12
N THR A 38 1.53 -12.39 4.33
CA THR A 38 0.26 -11.74 4.70
C THR A 38 0.38 -10.22 4.57
N ALA A 39 1.41 -9.62 5.16
CA ALA A 39 1.64 -8.18 5.07
C ALA A 39 1.75 -7.68 3.62
N SER A 40 2.33 -8.45 2.70
CA SER A 40 2.35 -8.07 1.27
C SER A 40 0.96 -8.11 0.64
N GLU A 41 0.10 -9.04 1.01
CA GLU A 41 -1.28 -9.05 0.51
C GLU A 41 -2.06 -7.84 1.03
N ASP A 42 -1.91 -7.51 2.31
CA ASP A 42 -2.54 -6.35 2.94
C ASP A 42 -2.13 -5.03 2.29
N VAL A 43 -0.84 -4.84 2.01
CA VAL A 43 -0.33 -3.68 1.25
C VAL A 43 -1.05 -3.51 -0.08
N SER A 44 -1.32 -4.60 -0.79
CA SER A 44 -2.00 -4.52 -2.09
C SER A 44 -3.49 -4.18 -1.96
N VAL A 45 -4.13 -4.58 -0.87
CA VAL A 45 -5.50 -4.17 -0.53
C VAL A 45 -5.53 -2.67 -0.23
N LEU A 46 -4.62 -2.18 0.63
CA LEU A 46 -4.51 -0.77 0.97
C LEU A 46 -4.27 0.12 -0.26
N VAL A 47 -3.34 -0.27 -1.15
CA VAL A 47 -3.11 0.45 -2.42
C VAL A 47 -4.37 0.43 -3.30
N GLU A 48 -5.09 -0.69 -3.34
CA GLU A 48 -6.31 -0.78 -4.12
C GLU A 48 -7.42 0.14 -3.59
N ASP A 49 -7.58 0.19 -2.27
CA ASP A 49 -8.61 0.96 -1.59
C ASP A 49 -8.29 2.46 -1.61
N GLY A 50 -7.04 2.86 -1.34
CA GLY A 50 -6.61 4.25 -1.48
C GLY A 50 -6.81 4.79 -2.89
N VAL A 51 -6.46 4.02 -3.93
CA VAL A 51 -6.71 4.42 -5.34
C VAL A 51 -8.21 4.48 -5.66
N LYS A 52 -9.04 3.61 -5.08
CA LYS A 52 -10.50 3.67 -5.26
C LYS A 52 -11.10 4.89 -4.58
N ALA A 53 -10.67 5.23 -3.37
CA ALA A 53 -11.14 6.38 -2.62
C ALA A 53 -10.87 7.69 -3.37
N ILE A 54 -9.66 7.84 -3.94
CA ILE A 54 -9.32 8.99 -4.79
C ILE A 54 -10.27 9.07 -5.99
N ARG A 55 -10.56 7.94 -6.65
CA ARG A 55 -11.50 7.90 -7.78
C ARG A 55 -12.93 8.29 -7.38
N GLN A 56 -13.38 7.87 -6.20
CA GLN A 56 -14.73 8.21 -5.72
C GLN A 56 -14.85 9.69 -5.38
N GLU A 57 -13.83 10.28 -4.77
CA GLU A 57 -13.78 11.71 -4.47
C GLU A 57 -13.87 12.56 -5.75
N ILE A 58 -13.14 12.17 -6.81
CA ILE A 58 -13.25 12.78 -8.14
C ILE A 58 -14.70 12.76 -8.64
N VAL A 59 -15.38 11.62 -8.51
CA VAL A 59 -16.78 11.46 -8.97
C VAL A 59 -17.75 12.27 -8.11
N SER A 60 -17.58 12.33 -6.79
CA SER A 60 -18.47 13.10 -5.91
C SER A 60 -18.30 14.61 -6.08
N SER A 61 -17.08 15.11 -6.28
CA SER A 61 -16.82 16.53 -6.51
C SER A 61 -17.37 17.01 -7.86
N SER A 62 -17.57 16.10 -8.81
CA SER A 62 -18.21 16.39 -10.10
C SER A 62 -19.74 16.44 -10.05
N TYR A 63 -20.36 16.03 -8.93
CA TYR A 63 -21.82 16.00 -8.77
C TYR A 63 -22.28 17.06 -7.77
N ASN A 64 -22.20 18.34 -8.17
CA ASN A 64 -22.85 19.42 -7.42
C ASN A 64 -24.35 19.48 -7.76
N ASN A 65 -25.16 19.60 -6.72
CA ASN A 65 -26.59 19.29 -6.65
C ASN A 65 -27.47 20.31 -7.41
N GLU A 66 -28.12 19.92 -8.52
CA GLU A 66 -29.32 20.63 -9.01
C GLU A 66 -30.53 20.21 -8.17
N ARG A 67 -30.87 21.03 -7.17
CA ARG A 67 -32.08 20.83 -6.35
C ARG A 67 -33.23 21.64 -6.95
N THR A 68 -34.02 21.04 -7.83
CA THR A 68 -35.30 21.61 -8.25
C THR A 68 -36.30 21.52 -7.10
N SER A 69 -36.68 22.69 -6.57
CA SER A 69 -37.75 22.82 -5.59
C SER A 69 -38.98 23.37 -6.30
N GLU A 70 -40.03 22.55 -6.44
CA GLU A 70 -41.30 23.01 -7.01
C GLU A 70 -42.09 23.80 -5.96
N LEU A 71 -42.14 25.11 -6.11
CA LEU A 71 -43.12 25.97 -5.45
C LEU A 71 -44.18 26.38 -6.48
N ALA A 72 -45.35 25.76 -6.35
CA ALA A 72 -46.66 26.19 -6.83
C ALA A 72 -46.68 27.09 -8.10
N GLY A 73 -46.64 26.45 -9.27
CA GLY A 73 -47.39 26.93 -10.44
C GLY A 73 -46.70 27.88 -11.43
N ARG A 74 -45.47 28.36 -11.20
CA ARG A 74 -44.66 29.01 -12.24
C ARG A 74 -43.18 28.68 -12.06
N GLY A 75 -42.69 27.73 -12.84
CA GLY A 75 -41.26 27.41 -12.90
C GLY A 75 -40.49 28.52 -13.59
N VAL A 76 -39.78 29.33 -12.81
CA VAL A 76 -38.70 30.18 -13.33
C VAL A 76 -37.44 29.32 -13.30
N LYS A 77 -36.88 29.00 -14.47
CA LYS A 77 -35.52 28.47 -14.59
C LYS A 77 -34.56 29.65 -14.53
N GLU A 78 -33.98 29.90 -13.36
CA GLU A 78 -32.73 30.65 -13.29
C GLU A 78 -31.59 29.67 -13.56
N SER A 79 -31.13 29.66 -14.81
CA SER A 79 -29.93 28.95 -15.22
C SER A 79 -28.78 29.94 -15.20
N GLU A 80 -28.01 29.97 -14.12
CA GLU A 80 -26.65 30.51 -14.18
C GLU A 80 -25.80 29.47 -14.92
N SER A 81 -25.69 29.64 -16.24
CA SER A 81 -24.88 28.77 -17.09
C SER A 81 -23.40 29.00 -16.82
N GLY A 82 -22.83 28.18 -15.95
CA GLY A 82 -21.42 27.80 -15.99
C GLY A 82 -21.30 26.39 -16.54
N SER A 83 -21.27 26.22 -17.86
CA SER A 83 -20.96 24.93 -18.48
C SER A 83 -19.45 24.80 -18.65
N GLU A 84 -18.78 24.12 -17.73
CA GLU A 84 -17.50 23.49 -18.06
C GLU A 84 -17.77 22.08 -18.59
N GLU A 85 -17.43 21.87 -19.86
CA GLU A 85 -17.43 20.56 -20.49
C GLU A 85 -16.50 19.61 -19.72
N VAL A 86 -17.08 18.64 -19.00
CA VAL A 86 -16.34 17.54 -18.38
C VAL A 86 -15.83 16.61 -19.49
N THR A 87 -14.74 17.03 -20.13
CA THR A 87 -13.86 16.06 -20.77
C THR A 87 -13.22 15.24 -19.67
N SER A 88 -13.37 13.92 -19.78
CA SER A 88 -12.96 12.88 -18.83
C SER A 88 -11.43 12.72 -18.66
N LYS A 89 -10.68 13.83 -18.74
CA LYS A 89 -9.22 13.88 -18.84
C LYS A 89 -8.47 14.37 -17.61
N GLU A 90 -9.08 15.09 -16.68
CA GLU A 90 -8.28 15.67 -15.59
C GLU A 90 -8.08 14.68 -14.44
N VAL A 91 -6.83 14.31 -14.18
CA VAL A 91 -6.43 14.08 -12.80
C VAL A 91 -5.86 15.39 -12.29
N LEU A 92 -6.75 16.15 -11.66
CA LEU A 92 -6.41 17.24 -10.75
C LEU A 92 -5.63 16.65 -9.57
N TYR A 93 -4.67 17.39 -9.02
CA TYR A 93 -3.84 16.98 -7.90
C TYR A 93 -4.69 16.40 -6.75
N PHE A 94 -4.41 15.16 -6.33
CA PHE A 94 -5.04 14.57 -5.15
C PHE A 94 -3.96 14.13 -4.16
N GLU A 95 -4.13 14.55 -2.92
CA GLU A 95 -3.30 14.05 -1.84
C GLU A 95 -3.46 12.52 -1.73
N PRO A 96 -2.34 11.76 -1.66
CA PRO A 96 -2.43 10.33 -1.41
C PRO A 96 -3.25 10.08 -0.15
N LYS A 97 -4.14 9.09 -0.21
CA LYS A 97 -4.95 8.73 0.95
C LYS A 97 -4.10 8.03 2.00
N GLU A 98 -4.59 8.07 3.25
CA GLU A 98 -3.92 7.47 4.41
C GLU A 98 -3.53 6.02 4.15
N GLU A 99 -4.37 5.25 3.46
CA GLU A 99 -4.11 3.85 3.12
C GLU A 99 -2.85 3.68 2.25
N ILE A 100 -2.52 4.65 1.39
CA ILE A 100 -1.33 4.58 0.54
C ILE A 100 -0.05 4.83 1.35
N TYR A 101 -0.12 5.69 2.38
CA TYR A 101 1.00 5.88 3.31
C TYR A 101 1.15 4.70 4.26
N GLU A 102 0.06 4.14 4.77
CA GLU A 102 0.10 2.91 5.58
C GLU A 102 0.72 1.77 4.77
N ALA A 103 0.36 1.64 3.50
CA ALA A 103 0.98 0.69 2.59
C ALA A 103 2.50 0.91 2.43
N GLN A 104 2.97 2.16 2.44
CA GLN A 104 4.40 2.48 2.38
C GLN A 104 5.12 2.08 3.68
N GLU A 105 4.55 2.42 4.84
CA GLU A 105 5.11 2.07 6.16
C GLU A 105 5.20 0.55 6.36
N MET A 106 4.15 -0.19 5.96
CA MET A 106 4.16 -1.65 6.01
C MET A 106 5.26 -2.26 5.11
N MET A 107 5.56 -1.64 3.97
CA MET A 107 6.65 -2.07 3.11
C MET A 107 8.02 -1.81 3.74
N ASP A 108 8.19 -0.71 4.47
CA ASP A 108 9.40 -0.42 5.23
C ASP A 108 9.63 -1.43 6.35
N GLU A 109 8.59 -1.74 7.11
CA GLU A 109 8.64 -2.77 8.15
C GLU A 109 9.01 -4.14 7.54
N MET A 110 8.37 -4.50 6.43
CA MET A 110 8.65 -5.76 5.74
C MET A 110 10.10 -5.86 5.25
N LEU A 111 10.67 -4.76 4.76
CA LEU A 111 12.08 -4.73 4.34
C LEU A 111 13.02 -4.92 5.53
N LEU A 112 12.72 -4.34 6.69
CA LEU A 112 13.47 -4.55 7.92
C LEU A 112 13.43 -6.03 8.33
N TRP A 113 12.24 -6.64 8.33
CA TRP A 113 12.06 -8.05 8.64
C TRP A 113 12.81 -8.97 7.66
N LEU A 114 12.83 -8.63 6.37
CA LEU A 114 13.57 -9.40 5.37
C LEU A 114 15.08 -9.46 5.63
N GLU A 115 15.68 -8.45 6.26
CA GLU A 115 17.11 -8.45 6.60
C GLU A 115 17.44 -9.47 7.70
N VAL A 116 16.47 -9.82 8.55
CA VAL A 116 16.66 -10.72 9.69
C VAL A 116 16.24 -12.17 9.42
N TYR A 117 15.64 -12.43 8.24
CA TYR A 117 15.32 -13.77 7.77
C TYR A 117 16.45 -14.42 6.97
N LYS A 118 16.59 -15.74 7.11
CA LYS A 118 17.49 -16.57 6.31
C LYS A 118 16.81 -17.86 5.88
N THR A 119 17.17 -18.35 4.69
CA THR A 119 16.78 -19.70 4.27
C THR A 119 17.64 -20.75 4.96
N THR A 120 17.02 -21.87 5.31
CA THR A 120 17.68 -23.07 5.84
C THR A 120 18.30 -23.95 4.75
N ALA A 121 17.91 -23.74 3.48
CA ALA A 121 18.38 -24.52 2.33
C ALA A 121 19.27 -23.68 1.40
N GLY A 122 20.47 -24.20 1.08
CA GLY A 122 21.42 -23.52 0.19
C GLY A 122 20.89 -23.28 -1.23
N GLU A 123 20.08 -24.20 -1.75
CA GLU A 123 19.44 -24.08 -3.08
C GLU A 123 18.48 -22.88 -3.17
N ASP A 124 17.89 -22.47 -2.04
CA ASP A 124 16.87 -21.42 -2.00
C ASP A 124 17.45 -20.02 -1.86
N VAL A 125 18.77 -19.87 -1.64
CA VAL A 125 19.42 -18.57 -1.45
C VAL A 125 19.13 -17.63 -2.63
N VAL A 126 19.18 -18.15 -3.85
CA VAL A 126 18.90 -17.37 -5.07
C VAL A 126 17.43 -16.97 -5.15
N ILE A 127 16.52 -17.87 -4.79
CA ILE A 127 15.06 -17.61 -4.83
C ILE A 127 14.69 -16.60 -3.74
N PHE A 128 15.24 -16.75 -2.54
CA PHE A 128 15.04 -15.82 -1.44
C PHE A 128 15.59 -14.42 -1.76
N LYS A 129 16.73 -14.33 -2.46
CA LYS A 129 17.24 -13.05 -2.98
C LYS A 129 16.24 -12.40 -3.95
N LYS A 130 15.64 -13.18 -4.86
CA LYS A 130 14.58 -12.68 -5.76
C LYS A 130 13.35 -12.20 -5.01
N VAL A 131 12.93 -12.91 -3.95
CA VAL A 131 11.84 -12.46 -3.08
C VAL A 131 12.15 -11.07 -2.50
N LYS A 132 13.35 -10.86 -1.96
CA LYS A 132 13.79 -9.54 -1.46
C LYS A 132 13.74 -8.47 -2.56
N GLU A 133 14.22 -8.77 -3.76
CA GLU A 133 14.19 -7.85 -4.90
C GLU A 133 12.76 -7.49 -5.33
N ILE A 134 11.84 -8.45 -5.31
CA ILE A 134 10.42 -8.22 -5.63
C ILE A 134 9.77 -7.29 -4.61
N ILE A 135 10.02 -7.50 -3.30
CA ILE A 135 9.51 -6.62 -2.24
C ILE A 135 10.09 -5.21 -2.38
N LYS A 136 11.41 -5.07 -2.62
CA LYS A 136 12.03 -3.76 -2.89
C LYS A 136 11.41 -3.07 -4.10
N SER A 137 11.20 -3.81 -5.19
CA SER A 137 10.54 -3.27 -6.39
C SER A 137 9.09 -2.85 -6.11
N LYS A 138 8.37 -3.58 -5.26
CA LYS A 138 7.01 -3.21 -4.86
C LYS A 138 6.99 -1.91 -4.06
N LYS A 139 7.93 -1.72 -3.11
CA LYS A 139 8.08 -0.47 -2.36
C LYS A 139 8.35 0.69 -3.31
N ASP A 140 9.32 0.54 -4.21
CA ASP A 140 9.69 1.58 -5.17
C ASP A 140 8.52 1.97 -6.09
N ASN A 141 7.64 1.02 -6.44
CA ASN A 141 6.40 1.32 -7.16
C ASN A 141 5.35 2.06 -6.32
N ILE A 142 5.31 1.83 -5.00
CA ILE A 142 4.44 2.55 -4.06
C ILE A 142 4.95 3.98 -3.83
N ASP A 143 6.26 4.15 -3.64
CA ASP A 143 6.89 5.48 -3.54
C ASP A 143 6.59 6.32 -4.79
N LYS A 144 6.77 5.72 -5.98
CA LYS A 144 6.39 6.36 -7.25
C LYS A 144 4.90 6.64 -7.38
N LEU A 145 4.05 5.83 -6.78
CA LEU A 145 2.61 6.06 -6.76
C LEU A 145 2.27 7.28 -5.92
N ILE A 146 2.90 7.41 -4.75
CA ILE A 146 2.78 8.59 -3.89
C ILE A 146 3.25 9.85 -4.63
N ASP A 147 4.41 9.79 -5.29
CA ASP A 147 4.94 10.92 -6.06
C ASP A 147 4.05 11.30 -7.24
N ALA A 148 3.52 10.30 -7.97
CA ALA A 148 2.58 10.53 -9.05
C ALA A 148 1.34 11.25 -8.53
N LEU A 149 0.74 10.77 -7.44
CA LEU A 149 -0.44 11.37 -6.82
C LEU A 149 -0.20 12.80 -6.34
N LYS A 150 0.93 13.06 -5.66
CA LYS A 150 1.27 14.37 -5.09
C LYS A 150 1.64 15.43 -6.13
N TYR A 151 2.43 15.08 -7.12
CA TYR A 151 3.20 16.07 -7.88
C TYR A 151 2.92 16.06 -9.38
N GLN A 152 2.34 15.00 -9.92
CA GLN A 152 2.09 14.90 -11.36
C GLN A 152 0.68 15.36 -11.72
N LYS A 153 0.59 16.34 -12.63
CA LYS A 153 -0.65 16.72 -13.29
C LYS A 153 -1.06 15.64 -14.29
N ASP A 154 -2.36 15.32 -14.38
CA ASP A 154 -2.91 14.35 -15.33
C ASP A 154 -2.31 12.94 -15.19
N ASN A 155 -2.01 12.52 -13.96
CA ASN A 155 -1.27 11.30 -13.63
C ASN A 155 -2.05 9.98 -13.77
N LYS A 156 -3.26 9.97 -14.35
CA LYS A 156 -4.17 8.81 -14.37
C LYS A 156 -3.50 7.54 -14.86
N ASP A 157 -2.84 7.65 -16.02
CA ASP A 157 -2.21 6.51 -16.68
C ASP A 157 -1.01 6.02 -15.88
N ALA A 158 -0.25 6.94 -15.26
CA ALA A 158 0.85 6.61 -14.37
C ALA A 158 0.36 5.85 -13.11
N VAL A 159 -0.70 6.35 -12.46
CA VAL A 159 -1.34 5.70 -11.29
C VAL A 159 -1.84 4.30 -11.65
N LEU A 160 -2.49 4.15 -12.80
CA LEU A 160 -2.98 2.84 -13.27
C LEU A 160 -1.83 1.89 -13.63
N GLU A 161 -0.77 2.39 -14.24
CA GLU A 161 0.43 1.60 -14.56
C GLU A 161 1.12 1.12 -13.28
N LEU A 162 1.33 2.01 -12.31
CA LEU A 162 1.97 1.69 -11.03
C LEU A 162 1.13 0.69 -10.23
N LYS A 163 -0.20 0.86 -10.18
CA LYS A 163 -1.12 -0.13 -9.60
C LYS A 163 -0.99 -1.51 -10.25
N ARG A 164 -0.84 -1.57 -11.59
CA ARG A 164 -0.61 -2.85 -12.30
C ARG A 164 0.75 -3.44 -11.96
N LYS A 165 1.80 -2.62 -11.80
CA LYS A 165 3.13 -3.08 -11.38
C LYS A 165 3.09 -3.67 -9.96
N VAL A 166 2.45 -3.01 -9.00
CA VAL A 166 2.23 -3.55 -7.64
C VAL A 166 1.55 -4.92 -7.68
N LYS A 167 0.46 -5.06 -8.46
CA LYS A 167 -0.22 -6.36 -8.64
C LYS A 167 0.66 -7.41 -9.33
N LYS A 168 1.57 -6.99 -10.21
CA LYS A 168 2.54 -7.89 -10.84
C LYS A 168 3.56 -8.37 -9.81
N ASN A 169 4.07 -7.49 -8.94
CA ASN A 169 4.97 -7.87 -7.85
C ASN A 169 4.33 -8.96 -6.97
N ASP A 170 3.03 -8.89 -6.66
CA ASP A 170 2.35 -9.94 -5.89
C ASP A 170 2.33 -11.29 -6.59
N LYS A 171 2.08 -11.30 -7.91
CA LYS A 171 2.08 -12.53 -8.70
C LYS A 171 3.48 -13.13 -8.74
N ASP A 172 4.49 -12.31 -8.97
CA ASP A 172 5.89 -12.72 -9.02
C ASP A 172 6.35 -13.21 -7.64
N LEU A 173 5.91 -12.57 -6.56
CA LEU A 173 6.16 -13.00 -5.18
C LEU A 173 5.55 -14.38 -4.94
N LYS A 174 4.24 -14.57 -5.19
CA LYS A 174 3.55 -15.86 -5.04
C LYS A 174 4.22 -16.97 -5.85
N PHE A 175 4.67 -16.64 -7.06
CA PHE A 175 5.39 -17.60 -7.90
C PHE A 175 6.73 -18.02 -7.30
N ASN A 176 7.54 -17.08 -6.78
CA ASN A 176 8.83 -17.41 -6.19
C ASN A 176 8.69 -18.09 -4.83
N LEU A 177 7.68 -17.72 -4.02
CA LEU A 177 7.39 -18.39 -2.75
C LEU A 177 7.08 -19.88 -2.94
N LYS A 178 6.28 -20.23 -3.97
CA LYS A 178 5.99 -21.64 -4.32
C LYS A 178 7.22 -22.45 -4.73
N ARG A 179 8.34 -21.80 -5.04
CA ARG A 179 9.58 -22.45 -5.48
C ARG A 179 10.59 -22.63 -4.36
N LEU A 180 10.37 -22.00 -3.20
CA LEU A 180 11.16 -22.24 -2.01
C LEU A 180 10.87 -23.67 -1.52
N LYS A 181 11.91 -24.45 -1.27
CA LYS A 181 11.78 -25.84 -0.80
C LYS A 181 12.04 -25.96 0.70
N GLY A 182 12.91 -25.12 1.23
CA GLY A 182 13.30 -25.05 2.63
C GLY A 182 12.54 -23.99 3.41
N GLU A 183 12.67 -24.05 4.72
CA GLU A 183 12.06 -23.10 5.64
C GLU A 183 12.84 -21.79 5.67
N ILE A 184 12.14 -20.67 5.71
CA ILE A 184 12.71 -19.36 6.04
C ILE A 184 12.58 -19.15 7.55
N LYS A 185 13.72 -18.94 8.22
CA LYS A 185 13.78 -18.76 9.68
C LYS A 185 14.35 -17.40 10.05
N LEU A 186 13.83 -16.87 11.15
CA LEU A 186 14.32 -15.67 11.79
C LEU A 186 15.68 -15.95 12.46
N VAL A 187 16.64 -15.04 12.32
CA VAL A 187 17.91 -15.09 13.04
C VAL A 187 17.75 -14.40 14.40
N ALA A 188 17.02 -15.05 15.31
CA ALA A 188 16.69 -14.52 16.64
C ALA A 188 17.93 -14.20 17.49
N GLY A 189 17.78 -13.25 18.43
CA GLY A 189 18.79 -12.95 19.45
C GLY A 189 20.04 -12.21 18.97
N LYS A 190 20.06 -11.73 17.71
CA LYS A 190 21.09 -10.81 17.20
C LYS A 190 20.59 -9.37 17.23
N PRO A 191 21.48 -8.36 17.27
CA PRO A 191 21.04 -6.98 17.17
C PRO A 191 20.28 -6.73 15.86
N LEU A 192 19.27 -5.86 15.92
CA LEU A 192 18.58 -5.39 14.71
C LEU A 192 19.59 -4.69 13.79
N PRO A 193 19.55 -4.95 12.47
CA PRO A 193 20.42 -4.25 11.54
C PRO A 193 20.12 -2.75 11.58
N GLU A 194 21.17 -1.93 11.67
CA GLU A 194 21.03 -0.48 11.57
C GLU A 194 20.42 -0.09 10.21
N PRO A 195 19.53 0.90 10.16
CA PRO A 195 19.04 1.43 8.91
C PRO A 195 20.22 1.93 8.07
N LYS A 196 20.32 1.46 6.83
CA LYS A 196 21.36 1.94 5.90
C LYS A 196 20.95 3.34 5.43
N GLU A 197 21.78 4.33 5.73
CA GLU A 197 21.69 5.70 5.19
C GLU A 197 21.73 5.73 3.66
#